data_AF-A0AA86DYF2-F1
#
_entry.id   AF-A0AA86DYF2-F1
#
_cell.length_a   1.000
_cell.length_b   1.000
_cell.length_c   1.000
_cell.angle_alpha   90.00
_cell.angle_beta   90.00
_cell.angle_gamma   90.00
#
_symmetry.space_group_name_H-M   'P 1'
#
loop_
_entity.id
_entity.type
_entity.pdbx_description
1 polymer ?
#
loop_
_entity_poly.entity_id
_entity_poly.type
_entity_poly.pdbx_seq_one_letter_code
_entity_poly.pdbx_strand_id
1 'polypeptide(L)' 'MFEDYVYDGEAINKSVLHVAILRIKQQLGKINIENVTNSGYVLKPYSGE' A
#
# COMPACT_ATOMS: atom_id res chain seq x y z
N MET A 1 6.17 15.43 8.57
CA MET A 1 4.91 14.71 8.26
C MET A 1 5.26 13.31 7.74
N PHE A 2 4.33 12.35 7.67
CA PHE A 2 4.64 11.01 7.10
C PHE A 2 5.27 11.11 5.71
N GLU A 3 4.93 12.16 4.97
CA GLU A 3 5.48 12.55 3.68
C GLU A 3 7.02 12.68 3.69
N ASP A 4 7.62 13.15 4.80
CA ASP A 4 9.08 13.34 4.94
C ASP A 4 9.84 12.01 5.09
N TYR A 5 9.16 10.92 5.49
CA TYR A 5 9.79 9.62 5.74
C TYR A 5 9.69 8.65 4.58
N VAL A 6 8.73 8.84 3.66
CA VAL A 6 8.44 7.80 2.66
C VAL A 6 9.08 8.11 1.31
N TYR A 7 9.23 9.38 0.91
CA TYR A 7 9.62 9.72 -0.47
C TYR A 7 10.45 11.00 -0.59
N ASP A 8 11.42 11.21 0.30
CA ASP A 8 12.34 12.34 0.19
C ASP A 8 13.20 12.19 -1.09
N GLY A 9 12.84 12.94 -2.14
CA GLY A 9 13.65 13.16 -3.34
C GLY A 9 13.61 12.11 -4.46
N GLU A 10 13.04 10.92 -4.27
CA GLU A 10 13.06 9.85 -5.29
C GLU A 10 11.72 9.61 -6.00
N ALA A 11 11.78 9.47 -7.33
CA ALA A 11 10.64 9.09 -8.14
C ALA A 11 10.18 7.67 -7.77
N ILE A 12 8.93 7.55 -7.29
CA ILE A 12 8.36 6.27 -6.86
C ILE A 12 8.20 5.34 -8.05
N ASN A 13 8.96 4.25 -8.06
CA ASN A 13 8.71 3.15 -8.99
C ASN A 13 7.41 2.43 -8.58
N LYS A 14 6.37 2.54 -9.42
CA LYS A 14 5.07 1.92 -9.20
C LYS A 14 5.15 0.40 -8.94
N SER A 15 6.12 -0.28 -9.56
CA SER A 15 6.37 -1.71 -9.36
C SER A 15 6.89 -2.01 -7.96
N VAL A 16 7.78 -1.16 -7.42
CA VAL A 16 8.31 -1.30 -6.06
C VAL A 16 7.19 -1.11 -5.04
N LEU A 17 6.34 -0.10 -5.23
CA LEU A 17 5.17 0.13 -4.39
C LEU A 17 4.21 -1.07 -4.41
N HIS A 18 3.93 -1.63 -5.59
CA HIS A 18 3.08 -2.81 -5.72
C HIS A 18 3.65 -4.03 -4.95
N VAL A 19 4.94 -4.31 -5.10
CA VAL A 19 5.61 -5.41 -4.39
C VAL A 19 5.58 -5.20 -2.87
N ALA A 20 5.79 -3.98 -2.41
CA ALA A 20 5.70 -3.65 -0.98
C ALA A 20 4.30 -3.95 -0.42
N ILE A 21 3.24 -3.56 -1.13
CA ILE A 21 1.86 -3.86 -0.73
C ILE A 21 1.59 -5.37 -0.68
N LEU A 22 2.10 -6.15 -1.64
CA LEU A 22 1.97 -7.62 -1.62
C LEU A 22 2.65 -8.23 -0.38
N ARG A 23 3.84 -7.75 -0.01
CA ARG A 23 4.55 -8.21 1.20
C ARG A 23 3.76 -7.90 2.47
N ILE A 24 3.20 -6.69 2.57
CA ILE A 24 2.37 -6.27 3.71
C ILE A 24 1.13 -7.18 3.82
N LYS A 25 0.45 -7.48 2.70
CA LYS A 25 -0.68 -8.43 2.67
C LYS A 25 -0.29 -9.83 3.17
N GLN A 26 0.86 -10.33 2.74
CA GLN A 26 1.36 -11.64 3.17
C GLN A 26 1.70 -11.68 4.66
N GLN A 27 2.34 -10.64 5.19
CA GLN A 27 2.81 -10.59 6.58
C GLN A 27 1.69 -10.36 7.59
N LEU A 28 0.74 -9.48 7.28
CA LEU A 28 -0.32 -9.10 8.20
C LEU A 28 -1.58 -9.96 8.07
N GLY A 29 -1.65 -10.84 7.06
CA GLY A 29 -2.77 -11.73 6.85
C GLY A 29 -4.03 -10.99 6.40
N LYS A 30 -5.09 -11.01 7.22
CA LYS A 30 -6.45 -10.55 6.88
C LYS A 30 -6.60 -9.01 6.80
N ILE A 31 -5.74 -8.35 6.02
CA ILE A 31 -5.85 -6.92 5.75
C ILE A 31 -6.59 -6.68 4.45
N ASN A 32 -7.52 -5.72 4.46
CA ASN A 32 -8.23 -5.32 3.26
C ASN A 32 -7.56 -4.11 2.61
N ILE A 33 -6.48 -4.34 1.86
CA ILE A 33 -5.87 -3.31 1.02
C ILE A 33 -6.34 -3.50 -0.42
N GLU A 34 -7.04 -2.53 -0.97
CA GLU A 34 -7.49 -2.54 -2.36
C GLU A 34 -6.66 -1.58 -3.22
N ASN A 35 -6.38 -1.98 -4.45
CA ASN A 35 -5.84 -1.07 -5.45
C ASN A 35 -6.98 -0.27 -6.06
N VAL A 36 -6.87 1.06 -6.03
CA VAL A 36 -7.78 1.95 -6.74
C VAL A 36 -7.05 2.44 -7.98
N THR A 37 -7.55 2.05 -9.15
CA THR A 37 -6.96 2.40 -10.44
C THR A 37 -6.71 3.91 -10.54
N ASN A 38 -5.51 4.30 -10.98
CA ASN A 38 -5.06 5.69 -11.11
C ASN A 38 -5.04 6.52 -9.82
N SER A 39 -5.34 5.92 -8.66
CA SER A 39 -5.45 6.63 -7.37
C SER A 39 -4.59 6.05 -6.25
N GLY A 40 -4.11 4.81 -6.40
CA GLY A 40 -3.17 4.18 -5.46
C GLY A 40 -3.79 3.01 -4.71
N TYR A 41 -3.63 2.98 -3.39
CA TYR A 41 -4.14 1.91 -2.53
C TYR A 41 -4.95 2.49 -1.37
N VAL A 42 -6.02 1.79 -0.99
CA VAL A 42 -6.84 2.15 0.17
C VAL A 42 -6.87 0.99 1.15
N LEU A 43 -6.66 1.30 2.43
CA LEU A 43 -6.92 0.37 3.53
C LEU A 43 -8.40 0.49 3.90
N LYS A 44 -9.16 -0.58 3.71
CA LYS A 44 -10.56 -0.66 4.12
C LYS A 44 -10.68 -1.36 5.47
N PRO A 45 -11.78 -1.08 6.21
CA PRO A 45 -12.15 -1.90 7.36
C PRO A 45 -12.20 -3.38 6.95
N TYR A 46 -11.68 -4.25 7.83
CA TYR A 46 -11.86 -5.68 7.65
C TYR A 46 -13.33 -6.02 7.90
N SER A 47 -14.10 -6.19 6.81
CA SER A 47 -15.44 -6.77 6.86
C SER A 47 -15.27 -8.29 6.77
N GLY A 48 -14.89 -8.93 7.87
CA GLY A 48 -15.03 -10.37 7.99
C GLY A 48 -16.51 -10.73 8.07
N GLU A 49 -16.98 -11.59 7.16
CA GLU A 49 -18.07 -12.52 7.47
C GLU A 49 -17.55 -13.61 8.42
#